data_AF-A0A2M7N662-F1
#
_entry.id   AF-A0A2M7N662-F1
#
_cell.length_a   1.000
_cell.length_b   1.000
_cell.length_c   1.000
_cell.angle_alpha   90.00
_cell.angle_beta   90.00
_cell.angle_gamma   90.00
#
_symmetry.space_group_name_H-M   'P 1'
#
loop_
_entity.id
_entity.type
_entity.pdbx_description
1 polymer ?
#
loop_
_entity_poly.entity_id
_entity_poly.type
_entity_poly.pdbx_seq_one_letter_code
_entity_poly.pdbx_strand_id
1 'polypeptide(L)'
;MDNKKEQLIAVFFSVVGALAILINLSIKGFSAENLLDAVKDLVGLLVTVAIFLVAYSISNKSKSFIDAGRMALEKLRKNFADLQGPEYDKTDYDPEETLKSQRMRYLFFKKGKYSKKVAFIPLEPLEQGILDIRISKATLVNFGIDSKNSQIDSLISGLQSDIYLDLKNYLSSKYTEKYEILNKQDIDNKASKYSNSAIVIDFDEDKLKIKGFEKAIYNCSEKALQIILKNKQKWNS
;
A
#
# COMPACT_ATOMS: atom_id res chain seq x y z
N MET A 1 -11.31 -7.95 -15.04
CA MET A 1 -11.82 -9.09 -15.84
C MET A 1 -10.71 -10.13 -16.12
N ASP A 2 -9.47 -9.91 -15.68
CA ASP A 2 -8.31 -10.77 -15.95
C ASP A 2 -8.15 -12.00 -15.05
N ASN A 3 -8.51 -11.91 -13.76
CA ASN A 3 -8.27 -13.00 -12.80
C ASN A 3 -8.90 -14.35 -13.18
N LYS A 4 -10.07 -14.35 -13.85
CA LYS A 4 -10.71 -15.59 -14.32
C LYS A 4 -10.00 -16.18 -15.54
N LYS A 5 -9.46 -15.33 -16.42
CA LYS A 5 -8.71 -15.77 -17.59
C LYS A 5 -7.38 -16.39 -17.18
N GLU A 6 -6.68 -15.77 -16.24
CA GLU A 6 -5.40 -16.28 -15.70
C GLU A 6 -5.56 -17.63 -15.01
N GLN A 7 -6.59 -17.81 -14.18
CA GLN A 7 -6.90 -19.12 -13.59
C GLN A 7 -7.23 -20.17 -14.66
N LEU A 8 -8.02 -19.80 -15.66
CA LEU A 8 -8.42 -20.72 -16.73
C LEU A 8 -7.22 -21.12 -17.61
N ILE A 9 -6.30 -20.20 -17.85
CA ILE A 9 -5.03 -20.46 -18.54
C ILE A 9 -4.14 -21.39 -17.70
N ALA A 10 -4.00 -21.15 -16.39
CA ALA A 10 -3.20 -22.00 -15.52
C ALA A 10 -3.75 -23.44 -15.43
N VAL A 11 -5.07 -23.58 -15.31
CA VAL A 11 -5.75 -24.89 -15.36
C VAL A 11 -5.53 -25.56 -16.72
N PHE A 12 -5.68 -24.83 -17.81
CA PHE A 12 -5.47 -25.35 -19.16
C PHE A 12 -4.03 -25.87 -19.36
N PHE A 13 -3.01 -25.08 -19.01
CA PHE A 13 -1.61 -25.51 -19.11
C PHE A 13 -1.28 -26.69 -18.19
N SER A 14 -1.90 -26.75 -17.01
CA SER A 14 -1.73 -27.90 -16.10
C SER A 14 -2.28 -29.19 -16.70
N VAL A 15 -3.46 -29.12 -17.32
CA VAL A 15 -4.09 -30.27 -18.00
C VAL A 15 -3.29 -30.69 -19.23
N VAL A 16 -2.85 -29.73 -20.05
CA VAL A 16 -2.03 -30.01 -21.24
C VAL A 16 -0.68 -30.62 -20.83
N GLY A 17 -0.04 -30.10 -19.78
CA GLY A 17 1.21 -30.65 -19.25
C GLY A 17 1.06 -32.08 -18.74
N ALA A 18 0.00 -32.36 -17.96
CA ALA A 18 -0.29 -33.71 -17.48
C ALA A 18 -0.57 -34.69 -18.64
N LEU A 19 -1.33 -34.26 -19.66
CA LEU A 19 -1.59 -35.06 -20.86
C LEU A 19 -0.30 -35.35 -21.64
N ALA A 20 0.58 -34.36 -21.79
CA ALA A 20 1.86 -34.55 -22.47
C ALA A 20 2.74 -35.60 -21.75
N ILE A 21 2.77 -35.60 -20.41
CA ILE A 21 3.49 -36.60 -19.61
C ILE A 21 2.89 -38.00 -19.82
N LEU A 22 1.56 -38.13 -19.80
CA LEU A 22 0.87 -39.41 -20.03
C LEU A 22 1.08 -39.96 -21.44
N ILE A 23 1.05 -39.09 -22.45
CA ILE A 23 1.33 -39.44 -23.84
C ILE A 23 2.80 -39.87 -23.99
N ASN A 24 3.74 -39.15 -23.38
CA ASN A 24 5.16 -39.49 -23.41
C ASN A 24 5.43 -40.85 -22.75
N LEU A 25 4.78 -41.13 -21.61
CA LEU A 25 4.86 -42.43 -20.94
C LEU A 25 4.29 -43.56 -21.82
N SER A 26 3.19 -43.29 -22.53
CA SER A 26 2.57 -44.25 -23.46
C SER A 26 3.45 -44.57 -24.65
N ILE A 27 4.21 -43.58 -25.16
CA ILE A 27 5.14 -43.75 -26.29
C ILE A 27 6.42 -44.49 -25.83
N LYS A 28 6.97 -44.11 -24.67
CA LYS A 28 8.21 -44.72 -24.15
C LYS A 28 8.01 -46.11 -23.53
N GLY A 29 6.77 -46.47 -23.18
CA GLY A 29 6.42 -47.72 -22.53
C GLY A 29 6.65 -47.70 -21.00
N PHE A 30 5.99 -48.62 -20.30
CA PHE A 30 5.91 -48.67 -18.84
C PHE A 30 7.10 -49.39 -18.17
N SER A 31 8.32 -48.92 -18.43
CA SER A 31 9.51 -49.38 -17.69
C SER A 31 9.67 -48.61 -16.38
N ALA A 32 10.42 -49.17 -15.42
CA ALA A 32 10.69 -48.51 -14.14
C ALA A 32 11.41 -47.16 -14.33
N GLU A 33 12.31 -47.06 -15.31
CA GLU A 33 13.03 -45.83 -15.64
C GLU A 33 12.09 -44.75 -16.21
N ASN A 34 11.23 -45.12 -17.15
CA ASN A 34 10.27 -44.19 -17.75
C ASN A 34 9.19 -43.74 -16.77
N LEU A 35 8.79 -44.61 -15.84
CA LEU A 35 7.89 -44.25 -14.74
C LEU A 35 8.53 -43.23 -13.81
N LEU A 36 9.80 -43.41 -13.47
CA LEU A 36 10.54 -42.48 -12.60
C LEU A 36 10.72 -41.12 -13.27
N ASP A 37 11.01 -41.09 -14.57
CA ASP A 37 11.05 -39.86 -15.37
C ASP A 37 9.69 -39.14 -15.39
N ALA A 38 8.59 -39.87 -15.62
CA ALA A 38 7.25 -39.28 -15.62
C ALA A 38 6.84 -38.75 -14.23
N VAL A 39 7.24 -39.43 -13.16
CA VAL A 39 7.03 -38.95 -11.78
C VAL A 39 7.82 -37.65 -11.55
N LYS A 40 9.08 -37.59 -11.99
CA LYS A 40 9.90 -36.38 -11.89
C LYS A 40 9.26 -35.21 -12.64
N ASP A 41 8.75 -35.43 -13.84
CA ASP A 41 8.06 -34.42 -14.64
C ASP A 41 6.75 -33.95 -13.98
N LEU A 42 5.97 -34.88 -13.41
CA LEU A 42 4.77 -34.56 -12.63
C LEU A 42 5.09 -33.72 -11.39
N VAL A 43 6.17 -34.04 -10.68
CA VAL A 43 6.63 -33.24 -9.53
C VAL A 43 7.03 -31.84 -9.96
N GLY A 44 7.75 -31.68 -11.08
CA GLY A 44 8.08 -30.37 -11.64
C GLY A 44 6.84 -29.54 -11.99
N LEU A 45 5.82 -30.19 -12.58
CA LEU A 45 4.52 -29.56 -12.86
C LEU A 45 3.81 -29.12 -11.56
N LEU A 46 3.77 -29.99 -10.54
CA LEU A 46 3.15 -29.68 -9.25
C LEU A 46 3.82 -28.50 -8.54
N VAL A 47 5.16 -28.44 -8.55
CA VAL A 47 5.92 -27.32 -7.97
C VAL A 47 5.55 -26.01 -8.69
N THR A 48 5.46 -26.05 -10.02
CA THR A 48 5.08 -24.88 -10.82
C THR A 48 3.66 -24.40 -10.48
N VAL A 49 2.70 -25.32 -10.36
CA VAL A 49 1.32 -25.01 -9.95
C VAL A 49 1.28 -24.42 -8.54
N ALA A 50 2.04 -24.99 -7.59
CA ALA A 50 2.10 -24.48 -6.22
C ALA A 50 2.63 -23.05 -6.16
N ILE A 51 3.72 -22.74 -6.88
CA ILE A 51 4.26 -21.38 -7.00
C ILE A 51 3.20 -20.43 -7.57
N PHE A 52 2.49 -20.84 -8.62
CA PHE A 52 1.43 -20.03 -9.22
C PHE A 52 0.28 -19.75 -8.23
N LEU A 53 -0.17 -20.75 -7.48
CA LEU A 53 -1.22 -20.58 -6.47
C LEU A 53 -0.81 -19.62 -5.36
N VAL A 54 0.44 -19.71 -4.90
CA VAL A 54 1.00 -18.79 -3.89
C VAL A 54 1.06 -17.36 -4.46
N ALA A 55 1.60 -17.18 -5.67
CA ALA A 55 1.66 -15.88 -6.33
C ALA A 55 0.26 -15.27 -6.55
N TYR A 56 -0.70 -16.09 -6.96
CA TYR A 56 -2.10 -15.69 -7.14
C TYR A 56 -2.74 -15.25 -5.81
N SER A 57 -2.53 -16.02 -4.75
CA SER A 57 -3.04 -15.70 -3.41
C SER A 57 -2.48 -14.37 -2.90
N ILE A 58 -1.16 -14.16 -3.03
CA ILE A 58 -0.49 -12.91 -2.66
C ILE A 58 -1.05 -11.72 -3.47
N SER A 59 -1.22 -11.90 -4.78
CA SER A 59 -1.76 -10.85 -5.67
C SER A 59 -3.19 -10.44 -5.30
N ASN A 60 -4.07 -11.41 -5.05
CA ASN A 60 -5.45 -11.13 -4.63
C ASN A 60 -5.53 -10.49 -3.25
N LYS A 61 -4.69 -10.95 -2.30
CA LYS A 61 -4.60 -10.36 -0.97
C LYS A 61 -4.20 -8.88 -1.07
N SER A 62 -3.17 -8.56 -1.84
CA SER A 62 -2.73 -7.18 -2.10
C SER A 62 -3.82 -6.30 -2.74
N LYS A 63 -4.53 -6.81 -3.76
CA LYS A 63 -5.69 -6.12 -4.37
C LYS A 63 -6.79 -5.80 -3.34
N SER A 64 -7.04 -6.70 -2.40
CA SER A 64 -8.06 -6.48 -1.36
C SER A 64 -7.67 -5.39 -0.35
N PHE A 65 -6.38 -5.26 -0.03
CA PHE A 65 -5.89 -4.24 0.90
C PHE A 65 -5.81 -2.85 0.28
N ILE A 66 -5.38 -2.72 -0.97
CA ILE A 66 -5.42 -1.43 -1.66
C ILE A 66 -6.85 -0.91 -1.80
N ASP A 67 -7.82 -1.79 -2.07
CA ASP A 67 -9.25 -1.43 -2.10
C ASP A 67 -9.76 -0.99 -0.73
N ALA A 68 -9.41 -1.70 0.34
CA ALA A 68 -9.76 -1.32 1.71
C ALA A 68 -9.13 0.02 2.11
N GLY A 69 -7.85 0.21 1.80
CA GLY A 69 -7.14 1.48 1.99
C GLY A 69 -7.83 2.63 1.24
N ARG A 70 -8.19 2.42 -0.04
CA ARG A 70 -8.94 3.40 -0.84
C ARG A 70 -10.27 3.76 -0.19
N MET A 71 -11.06 2.78 0.24
CA MET A 71 -12.34 3.02 0.93
C MET A 71 -12.16 3.85 2.20
N ALA A 72 -11.14 3.55 3.01
CA ALA A 72 -10.82 4.30 4.21
C ALA A 72 -10.48 5.77 3.89
N LEU A 73 -9.65 6.01 2.88
CA LEU A 73 -9.26 7.37 2.49
C LEU A 73 -10.41 8.15 1.82
N GLU A 74 -11.26 7.49 1.03
CA GLU A 74 -12.47 8.11 0.48
C GLU A 74 -13.45 8.51 1.57
N LYS A 75 -13.63 7.66 2.58
CA LYS A 75 -14.44 7.95 3.76
C LYS A 75 -13.87 9.14 4.52
N LEU A 76 -12.56 9.18 4.72
CA LEU A 76 -11.89 10.32 5.35
C LEU A 76 -12.10 11.61 4.55
N ARG A 77 -11.92 11.60 3.23
CA ARG A 77 -12.19 12.77 2.38
C ARG A 77 -13.62 13.29 2.57
N LYS A 78 -14.62 12.39 2.58
CA LYS A 78 -16.04 12.79 2.73
C LYS A 78 -16.29 13.53 4.04
N ASN A 79 -15.53 13.21 5.09
CA ASN A 79 -15.69 13.80 6.42
C ASN A 79 -14.88 15.09 6.61
N PHE A 80 -13.89 15.37 5.77
CA PHE A 80 -12.99 16.51 5.93
C PHE A 80 -12.86 17.33 4.65
N ALA A 81 -13.40 18.55 4.67
CA ALA A 81 -13.45 19.43 3.52
C ALA A 81 -12.08 19.88 3.00
N ASP A 82 -11.03 19.87 3.84
CA ASP A 82 -9.65 20.22 3.46
C ASP A 82 -8.96 19.14 2.59
N LEU A 83 -9.60 18.00 2.31
CA LEU A 83 -9.01 16.88 1.56
C LEU A 83 -9.59 16.70 0.15
N GLN A 84 -8.78 16.15 -0.75
CA GLN A 84 -9.16 15.72 -2.11
C GLN A 84 -8.48 14.40 -2.48
N GLY A 85 -9.05 13.66 -3.43
CA GLY A 85 -8.61 12.31 -3.81
C GLY A 85 -9.37 11.17 -3.10
N PRO A 86 -8.87 9.93 -3.13
CA PRO A 86 -7.62 9.51 -3.76
C PRO A 86 -7.62 9.74 -5.27
N GLU A 87 -6.61 10.44 -5.79
CA GLU A 87 -6.47 10.76 -7.22
C GLU A 87 -4.99 10.78 -7.63
N TYR A 88 -4.70 10.88 -8.93
CA TYR A 88 -3.35 10.96 -9.45
C TYR A 88 -2.72 12.34 -9.21
N ASP A 89 -1.40 12.40 -9.05
CA ASP A 89 -0.68 13.64 -9.41
C ASP A 89 -0.60 13.74 -10.94
N LYS A 90 -0.70 14.95 -11.50
CA LYS A 90 -0.69 15.16 -12.96
C LYS A 90 0.61 14.71 -13.61
N THR A 91 1.70 14.64 -12.85
CA THR A 91 3.00 14.14 -13.32
C THR A 91 3.03 12.62 -13.47
N ASP A 92 2.11 11.91 -12.81
CA ASP A 92 2.13 10.46 -12.66
C ASP A 92 0.96 9.81 -13.42
N TYR A 93 0.28 10.58 -14.26
CA TYR A 93 -0.87 10.13 -15.05
C TYR A 93 -0.40 9.28 -16.25
N ASP A 94 -0.83 8.02 -16.25
CA ASP A 94 -0.70 7.09 -17.37
C ASP A 94 -2.08 6.91 -18.03
N PRO A 95 -2.26 7.31 -19.31
CA PRO A 95 -3.54 7.22 -20.01
C PRO A 95 -4.05 5.78 -20.19
N GLU A 96 -3.22 4.75 -19.99
CA GLU A 96 -3.62 3.34 -20.13
C GLU A 96 -4.27 2.73 -18.87
N GLU A 97 -4.45 3.50 -17.79
CA GLU A 97 -5.04 3.05 -16.50
C GLU A 97 -4.57 1.64 -16.04
N THR A 98 -3.26 1.40 -16.08
CA THR A 98 -2.66 0.14 -15.64
C THR A 98 -2.77 -0.06 -14.11
N LEU A 99 -2.59 -1.30 -13.61
CA LEU A 99 -2.45 -1.59 -12.17
C LEU A 99 -1.38 -0.71 -11.48
N LYS A 100 -0.36 -0.32 -12.24
CA LYS A 100 0.70 0.60 -11.80
C LYS A 100 0.17 2.02 -11.59
N SER A 101 -0.75 2.50 -12.44
CA SER A 101 -1.36 3.82 -12.28
C SER A 101 -2.24 3.86 -11.03
N GLN A 102 -3.04 2.82 -10.74
CA GLN A 102 -3.90 2.79 -9.54
C GLN A 102 -3.12 2.93 -8.23
N ARG A 103 -1.87 2.42 -8.20
CA ARG A 103 -0.95 2.53 -7.05
C ARG A 103 -0.43 3.95 -6.86
N MET A 104 -0.23 4.72 -7.93
CA MET A 104 0.32 6.09 -7.90
C MET A 104 -0.71 7.17 -7.50
N ARG A 105 -1.80 6.79 -6.84
CA ARG A 105 -2.79 7.73 -6.31
C ARG A 105 -2.39 8.19 -4.92
N TYR A 106 -2.87 9.37 -4.54
CA TYR A 106 -2.67 9.93 -3.21
C TYR A 106 -3.96 10.56 -2.72
N LEU A 107 -4.16 10.52 -1.40
CA LEU A 107 -4.98 11.50 -0.73
C LEU A 107 -4.16 12.77 -0.55
N PHE A 108 -4.73 13.91 -0.96
CA PHE A 108 -4.07 15.21 -0.92
C PHE A 108 -4.80 16.17 0.00
N PHE A 109 -4.06 17.14 0.53
CA PHE A 109 -4.67 18.40 0.97
C PHE A 109 -5.17 19.17 -0.25
N LYS A 110 -6.36 19.76 -0.14
CA LYS A 110 -6.90 20.68 -1.14
C LYS A 110 -5.95 21.84 -1.36
N LYS A 111 -5.96 22.31 -2.60
CA LYS A 111 -5.14 23.44 -3.03
C LYS A 111 -5.47 24.67 -2.19
N GLY A 112 -4.50 25.14 -1.40
CA GLY A 112 -4.55 26.44 -0.74
C GLY A 112 -4.38 27.58 -1.75
N LYS A 113 -4.43 28.82 -1.26
CA LYS A 113 -4.40 30.05 -2.08
C LYS A 113 -3.18 30.16 -3.01
N TYR A 114 -2.05 29.54 -2.65
CA TYR A 114 -0.76 29.72 -3.35
C TYR A 114 0.01 28.42 -3.66
N SER A 115 -0.52 27.25 -3.32
CA SER A 115 0.26 25.99 -3.34
C SER A 115 -0.32 24.96 -4.31
N LYS A 116 0.48 23.99 -4.77
CA LYS A 116 0.00 22.82 -5.54
C LYS A 116 -0.77 21.87 -4.60
N LYS A 117 -1.40 20.81 -5.14
CA LYS A 117 -1.91 19.74 -4.28
C LYS A 117 -0.74 19.18 -3.46
N VAL A 118 -0.95 18.91 -2.17
CA VAL A 118 0.12 18.37 -1.30
C VAL A 118 -0.25 16.97 -0.88
N ALA A 119 0.61 16.00 -1.21
CA ALA A 119 0.38 14.61 -0.87
C ALA A 119 0.36 14.43 0.65
N PHE A 120 -0.71 13.81 1.14
CA PHE A 120 -0.88 13.49 2.55
C PHE A 120 -0.65 12.00 2.80
N ILE A 121 -1.33 11.13 2.04
CA ILE A 121 -1.20 9.67 2.17
C ILE A 121 -1.12 9.05 0.77
N PRO A 122 -0.01 8.38 0.40
CA PRO A 122 0.09 7.61 -0.81
C PRO A 122 -0.75 6.32 -0.74
N LEU A 123 -1.33 5.91 -1.86
CA LEU A 123 -2.10 4.67 -1.95
C LEU A 123 -1.21 3.43 -2.16
N GLU A 124 -0.09 3.57 -2.87
CA GLU A 124 0.83 2.46 -3.18
C GLU A 124 1.22 1.64 -1.94
N PRO A 125 1.70 2.23 -0.82
CA PRO A 125 2.15 1.42 0.32
C PRO A 125 1.02 0.61 0.98
N LEU A 126 -0.25 1.02 0.82
CA LEU A 126 -1.39 0.33 1.40
C LEU A 126 -1.60 -1.07 0.80
N GLU A 127 -1.06 -1.33 -0.39
CA GLU A 127 -1.10 -2.66 -1.01
C GLU A 127 -0.26 -3.71 -0.28
N GLN A 128 0.65 -3.25 0.57
CA GLN A 128 1.56 -4.03 1.42
C GLN A 128 1.20 -3.91 2.90
N GLY A 129 0.02 -3.38 3.23
CA GLY A 129 -0.37 -3.16 4.62
C GLY A 129 0.31 -1.95 5.28
N ILE A 130 1.02 -1.11 4.51
CA ILE A 130 1.80 -0.01 5.06
C ILE A 130 1.04 1.32 4.94
N LEU A 131 0.84 2.00 6.07
CA LEU A 131 0.36 3.39 6.12
C LEU A 131 1.53 4.36 6.24
N ASP A 132 1.68 5.23 5.23
CA ASP A 132 2.65 6.32 5.22
C ASP A 132 1.92 7.67 5.37
N ILE A 133 2.22 8.42 6.43
CA ILE A 133 1.63 9.74 6.67
C ILE A 133 2.69 10.81 6.41
N ARG A 134 2.50 11.63 5.38
CA ARG A 134 3.48 12.60 4.90
C ARG A 134 3.20 14.02 5.36
N ILE A 135 4.24 14.68 5.86
CA ILE A 135 4.26 16.08 6.25
C ILE A 135 5.52 16.71 5.70
N SER A 136 5.35 17.58 4.71
CA SER A 136 6.45 18.26 4.02
C SER A 136 6.36 19.77 4.21
N LYS A 137 7.40 20.49 3.77
CA LYS A 137 7.36 21.95 3.65
C LYS A 137 6.13 22.45 2.88
N ALA A 138 5.74 21.73 1.83
CA ALA A 138 4.56 22.09 1.04
C ALA A 138 3.28 22.04 1.89
N THR A 139 3.18 21.16 2.88
CA THR A 139 2.03 21.08 3.81
C THR A 139 1.84 22.39 4.56
N LEU A 140 2.92 22.94 5.12
CA LEU A 140 2.88 24.22 5.86
C LEU A 140 2.57 25.39 4.94
N VAL A 141 3.20 25.45 3.76
CA VAL A 141 2.93 26.47 2.76
C VAL A 141 1.48 26.42 2.27
N ASN A 142 0.91 25.23 2.13
CA ASN A 142 -0.50 25.06 1.77
C ASN A 142 -1.45 25.64 2.82
N PHE A 143 -1.02 25.72 4.07
CA PHE A 143 -1.77 26.32 5.18
C PHE A 143 -1.46 27.78 5.45
N GLY A 144 -0.68 28.43 4.57
CA GLY A 144 -0.46 29.88 4.60
C GLY A 144 0.85 30.35 5.22
N ILE A 145 1.71 29.44 5.68
CA ILE A 145 3.05 29.80 6.16
C ILE A 145 3.94 30.19 4.97
N ASP A 146 4.67 31.30 5.08
CA ASP A 146 5.61 31.70 4.04
C ASP A 146 6.70 30.63 3.85
N SER A 147 6.91 30.21 2.59
CA SER A 147 7.99 29.33 2.17
C SER A 147 9.40 29.78 2.57
N LYS A 148 9.59 31.08 2.83
CA LYS A 148 10.84 31.71 3.27
C LYS A 148 10.94 31.87 4.80
N ASN A 149 9.94 31.41 5.56
CA ASN A 149 9.98 31.46 7.00
C ASN A 149 11.18 30.64 7.52
N SER A 150 12.07 31.28 8.28
CA SER A 150 13.28 30.66 8.84
C SER A 150 12.99 29.54 9.84
N GLN A 151 11.78 29.50 10.39
CA GLN A 151 11.34 28.48 11.35
C GLN A 151 10.65 27.29 10.68
N ILE A 152 10.51 27.26 9.35
CA ILE A 152 9.69 26.26 8.66
C ILE A 152 10.13 24.82 8.94
N ASP A 153 11.45 24.56 8.98
CA ASP A 153 11.97 23.21 9.24
C ASP A 153 11.73 22.77 10.68
N SER A 154 11.80 23.70 11.63
CA SER A 154 11.46 23.46 13.04
C SER A 154 9.96 23.16 13.20
N LEU A 155 9.09 23.91 12.50
CA LEU A 155 7.64 23.67 12.51
C LEU A 155 7.27 22.32 11.89
N ILE A 156 7.92 21.91 10.80
CA ILE A 156 7.74 20.58 10.21
C ILE A 156 8.14 19.50 11.21
N SER A 157 9.33 19.64 11.81
CA SER A 157 9.87 18.66 12.75
C SER A 157 8.99 18.52 13.99
N GLY A 158 8.50 19.65 14.52
CA GLY A 158 7.55 19.67 15.63
C GLY A 158 6.24 18.98 15.28
N LEU A 159 5.66 19.29 14.11
CA LEU A 159 4.41 18.65 13.68
C LEU A 159 4.57 17.15 13.43
N GLN A 160 5.68 16.73 12.81
CA GLN A 160 6.01 15.31 12.62
C GLN A 160 6.13 14.59 13.97
N SER A 161 6.80 15.21 14.95
CA SER A 161 6.96 14.68 16.31
C SER A 161 5.62 14.54 17.03
N ASP A 162 4.76 15.57 16.97
CA ASP A 162 3.43 15.54 17.57
C ASP A 162 2.57 14.39 17.00
N ILE A 163 2.57 14.23 15.68
CA ILE A 163 1.86 13.15 14.99
C ILE A 163 2.42 11.79 15.40
N TYR A 164 3.75 11.64 15.40
CA TYR A 164 4.42 10.39 15.76
C TYR A 164 4.05 9.94 17.18
N LEU A 165 4.20 10.83 18.17
CA LEU A 165 3.95 10.52 19.57
C LEU A 165 2.49 10.16 19.82
N ASP A 166 1.57 10.94 19.27
CA ASP A 166 0.14 10.73 19.47
C ASP A 166 -0.35 9.43 18.81
N LEU A 167 0.12 9.13 17.59
CA LEU A 167 -0.21 7.88 16.91
C LEU A 167 0.45 6.68 17.58
N LYS A 168 1.71 6.77 18.03
CA LYS A 168 2.38 5.69 18.76
C LYS A 168 1.60 5.28 20.02
N ASN A 169 1.11 6.27 20.77
CA ASN A 169 0.29 6.02 21.97
C ASN A 169 -1.05 5.40 21.59
N TYR A 170 -1.71 5.93 20.55
CA TYR A 170 -2.99 5.40 20.07
C TYR A 170 -2.87 3.94 19.60
N LEU A 171 -1.86 3.64 18.78
CA LEU A 171 -1.59 2.32 18.23
C LEU A 171 -1.33 1.30 19.35
N SER A 172 -0.49 1.65 20.33
CA SER A 172 -0.19 0.81 21.49
C SER A 172 -1.46 0.41 22.26
N SER A 173 -2.46 1.30 22.33
CA SER A 173 -3.71 1.09 23.05
C SER A 173 -4.81 0.33 22.27
N LYS A 174 -4.82 0.41 20.94
CA LYS A 174 -5.92 -0.12 20.10
C LYS A 174 -5.53 -1.28 19.21
N TYR A 175 -4.26 -1.39 18.87
CA TYR A 175 -3.73 -2.32 17.86
C TYR A 175 -2.54 -3.12 18.40
N THR A 176 -2.49 -3.37 19.70
CA THR A 176 -1.41 -4.13 20.36
C THR A 176 -1.08 -5.41 19.58
N GLU A 177 0.20 -5.60 19.27
CA GLU A 177 0.75 -6.71 18.47
C GLU A 177 0.26 -6.82 17.01
N LYS A 178 -0.41 -5.79 16.48
CA LYS A 178 -0.96 -5.78 15.10
C LYS A 178 -0.28 -4.77 14.18
N TYR A 179 0.83 -4.20 14.62
CA TYR A 179 1.59 -3.24 13.83
C TYR A 179 3.06 -3.21 14.25
N GLU A 180 3.88 -2.71 13.36
CA GLU A 180 5.24 -2.26 13.58
C GLU A 180 5.35 -0.80 13.09
N ILE A 181 6.10 0.04 13.82
CA ILE A 181 6.44 1.38 13.34
C ILE A 181 7.82 1.28 12.72
N LEU A 182 7.93 1.55 11.43
CA LEU A 182 9.20 1.50 10.72
C LEU A 182 10.04 2.72 11.09
N ASN A 183 11.26 2.51 11.60
CA ASN A 183 12.12 3.62 12.02
C ASN A 183 12.72 4.37 10.82
N LYS A 184 13.05 5.65 11.01
CA LYS A 184 13.75 6.47 9.99
C LYS A 184 15.06 5.85 9.50
N GLN A 185 15.77 5.10 10.35
CA GLN A 185 17.03 4.44 9.97
C GLN A 185 16.81 3.19 9.10
N ASP A 186 15.71 2.46 9.27
CA ASP A 186 15.32 1.35 8.38
C ASP A 186 14.81 1.86 7.02
N ILE A 187 14.34 3.10 7.01
CA ILE A 187 13.94 3.88 5.84
C ILE A 187 15.16 4.42 5.06
N ASP A 188 16.26 4.77 5.74
CA ASP A 188 17.47 5.34 5.11
C ASP A 188 18.29 4.31 4.30
N ASN A 189 18.22 3.01 4.61
CA ASN A 189 18.74 1.95 3.72
C ASN A 189 17.91 1.80 2.43
N LYS A 190 16.74 2.46 2.34
CA LYS A 190 15.88 2.64 1.14
C LYS A 190 15.74 4.14 0.79
N ALA A 191 16.84 4.89 0.91
CA ALA A 191 17.08 6.35 0.92
C ALA A 191 16.19 7.37 0.15
N SER A 192 15.05 7.02 -0.46
CA SER A 192 14.19 7.99 -1.17
C SER A 192 12.69 7.85 -0.95
N LYS A 193 12.18 6.68 -0.55
CA LYS A 193 10.73 6.38 -0.65
C LYS A 193 9.84 7.09 0.40
N TYR A 194 10.38 7.42 1.57
CA TYR A 194 9.65 8.00 2.71
C TYR A 194 10.20 9.36 3.16
N SER A 195 10.87 10.08 2.25
CA SER A 195 11.29 11.46 2.52
C SER A 195 10.04 12.29 2.84
N ASN A 196 10.03 12.97 4.00
CA ASN A 196 8.89 13.72 4.57
C ASN A 196 7.81 12.90 5.29
N SER A 197 8.02 11.64 5.62
CA SER A 197 7.08 10.90 6.46
C SER A 197 7.15 11.34 7.92
N ALA A 198 5.99 11.64 8.51
CA ALA A 198 5.84 11.85 9.95
C ALA A 198 5.87 10.51 10.71
N ILE A 199 5.24 9.49 10.14
CA ILE A 199 5.23 8.13 10.65
C ILE A 199 4.94 7.15 9.50
N VAL A 200 5.53 5.97 9.57
CA VAL A 200 5.24 4.84 8.70
C VAL A 200 4.86 3.65 9.58
N ILE A 201 3.69 3.08 9.33
CA ILE A 201 3.12 2.00 10.14
C ILE A 201 2.92 0.80 9.22
N ASP A 202 3.59 -0.30 9.53
CA ASP A 202 3.39 -1.59 8.88
C ASP A 202 2.36 -2.38 9.70
N PHE A 203 1.19 -2.65 9.12
CA PHE A 203 0.12 -3.36 9.80
C PHE A 203 0.20 -4.86 9.54
N ASP A 204 0.04 -5.66 10.59
CA ASP A 204 -0.08 -7.11 10.45
C ASP A 204 -1.44 -7.45 9.84
N GLU A 205 -1.42 -7.64 8.53
CA GLU A 205 -2.56 -7.94 7.67
C GLU A 205 -3.31 -9.21 8.10
N ASP A 206 -2.58 -10.23 8.55
CA ASP A 206 -3.15 -11.51 8.96
C ASP A 206 -3.92 -11.39 10.28
N LYS A 207 -3.40 -10.58 11.21
CA LYS A 207 -4.07 -10.30 12.49
C LYS A 207 -5.23 -9.31 12.36
N LEU A 208 -5.13 -8.31 11.48
CA LEU A 208 -6.16 -7.28 11.33
C LEU A 208 -7.33 -7.71 10.45
N LYS A 209 -7.06 -8.54 9.43
CA LYS A 209 -8.00 -8.82 8.32
C LYS A 209 -8.38 -7.53 7.57
N ILE A 210 -9.01 -7.66 6.41
CA ILE A 210 -9.34 -6.54 5.51
C ILE A 210 -10.13 -5.42 6.21
N LYS A 211 -11.19 -5.76 6.96
CA LYS A 211 -12.02 -4.77 7.66
C LYS A 211 -11.28 -4.08 8.82
N GLY A 212 -10.42 -4.81 9.53
CA GLY A 212 -9.62 -4.24 10.61
C GLY A 212 -8.58 -3.28 10.05
N PHE A 213 -7.96 -3.64 8.92
CA PHE A 213 -7.04 -2.77 8.18
C PHE A 213 -7.73 -1.49 7.72
N GLU A 214 -8.87 -1.56 7.04
CA GLU A 214 -9.64 -0.38 6.62
C GLU A 214 -9.89 0.59 7.79
N LYS A 215 -10.33 0.05 8.93
CA LYS A 215 -10.59 0.83 10.14
C LYS A 215 -9.31 1.44 10.72
N ALA A 216 -8.20 0.71 10.70
CA ALA A 216 -6.90 1.20 11.16
C ALA A 216 -6.41 2.37 10.29
N ILE A 217 -6.49 2.23 8.96
CA ILE A 217 -6.16 3.31 8.02
C ILE A 217 -7.00 4.55 8.29
N TYR A 218 -8.34 4.41 8.37
CA TYR A 218 -9.22 5.55 8.63
C TYR A 218 -8.86 6.25 9.94
N ASN A 219 -8.79 5.50 11.06
CA ASN A 219 -8.60 6.08 12.38
C ASN A 219 -7.24 6.78 12.53
N CYS A 220 -6.16 6.17 12.04
CA CYS A 220 -4.83 6.76 12.14
C CYS A 220 -4.70 8.01 11.27
N SER A 221 -5.26 7.96 10.07
CA SER A 221 -5.28 9.10 9.14
C SER A 221 -6.10 10.27 9.68
N GLU A 222 -7.27 9.97 10.27
CA GLU A 222 -8.13 10.96 10.93
C GLU A 222 -7.39 11.64 12.09
N LYS A 223 -6.72 10.85 12.94
CA LYS A 223 -6.01 11.39 14.10
C LYS A 223 -4.85 12.29 13.70
N ALA A 224 -4.06 11.87 12.70
CA ALA A 224 -3.01 12.72 12.13
C ALA A 224 -3.59 14.02 11.57
N LEU A 225 -4.69 13.94 10.81
CA LEU A 225 -5.34 15.11 10.24
C LEU A 225 -5.83 16.10 11.31
N GLN A 226 -6.42 15.61 12.41
CA GLN A 226 -6.87 16.46 13.52
C GLN A 226 -5.70 17.24 14.15
N ILE A 227 -4.53 16.61 14.31
CA ILE A 227 -3.32 17.29 14.83
C ILE A 227 -2.86 18.39 13.87
N ILE A 228 -2.88 18.11 12.56
CA ILE A 228 -2.51 19.09 11.52
C ILE A 228 -3.47 20.28 11.54
N LEU A 229 -4.78 20.03 11.59
CA LEU A 229 -5.79 21.09 11.62
C LEU A 229 -5.74 21.92 12.92
N LYS A 230 -5.44 21.28 14.06
CA LYS A 230 -5.24 22.00 15.33
C LYS A 230 -4.02 22.93 15.27
N ASN A 231 -2.92 22.49 14.67
CA ASN A 231 -1.74 23.35 14.49
C ASN A 231 -1.95 24.44 13.43
N LYS A 232 -2.71 24.17 12.36
CA LYS A 232 -3.14 25.18 11.39
C LYS A 232 -3.83 26.38 12.05
N GLN A 233 -4.67 26.16 13.06
CA GLN A 233 -5.31 27.24 13.80
C GLN A 233 -4.30 28.12 14.53
N LYS A 234 -3.26 27.53 15.14
CA LYS A 234 -2.20 28.26 15.85
C LYS A 234 -1.30 29.11 14.94
N TRP A 235 -1.13 28.70 13.68
CA TRP A 235 -0.30 29.44 12.73
C TRP A 235 -1.03 30.63 12.08
N ASN A 236 -2.35 30.66 12.18
CA ASN A 236 -3.19 31.72 11.64
C ASN A 236 -3.76 32.67 12.72
N SER A 237 -3.47 32.39 14.00
CA SER A 237 -3.76 33.24 15.15
C SER A 237 -2.56 34.10 15.51
#